data_AF-A0A8J8CA64-F1
#
_entry.id   AF-A0A8J8CA64-F1
#
_cell.length_a   1.000
_cell.length_b   1.000
_cell.length_c   1.000
_cell.angle_alpha   90.00
_cell.angle_beta   90.00
_cell.angle_gamma   90.00
#
_symmetry.space_group_name_H-M   'P 1'
#
loop_
_entity.id
_entity.type
_entity.pdbx_description
1 polymer ?
#
loop_
_entity_poly.entity_id
_entity_poly.type
_entity_poly.pdbx_seq_one_letter_code
_entity_poly.pdbx_strand_id
1 'polypeptide(L)'
;MVSRDTSVQVAAVVVATTLAVLSAQFGSPTAGTPLLLGAASYIVVFAGSHIYLALRGDSESVPVAARWRFAALVVTAVGAMVVGVTYRNVSVAGTGLGTVLGLGVAALFAGYWLYEAWDGYQASRRGA
;
A
#
# COMPACT_ATOMS: atom_id res chain seq x y z
N MET A 1 20.71 -12.69 13.15
CA MET A 1 19.83 -11.76 13.89
C MET A 1 18.78 -11.26 12.91
N VAL A 2 17.50 -11.21 13.29
CA VAL A 2 16.42 -10.74 12.38
C VAL A 2 16.40 -9.21 12.41
N SER A 3 16.30 -8.56 11.23
CA SER A 3 16.24 -7.08 11.16
C SER A 3 14.93 -6.55 11.74
N ARG A 4 14.94 -5.31 12.22
CA ARG A 4 13.74 -4.67 12.77
C ARG A 4 12.63 -4.57 11.74
N ASP A 5 12.96 -4.22 10.49
CA ASP A 5 12.02 -4.21 9.36
C ASP A 5 11.29 -5.54 9.22
N THR A 6 12.04 -6.66 9.25
CA THR A 6 11.44 -8.00 9.15
C THR A 6 10.51 -8.28 10.33
N SER A 7 10.93 -7.96 11.54
CA SER A 7 10.11 -8.16 12.74
C SER A 7 8.80 -7.37 12.68
N VAL A 8 8.84 -6.11 12.25
CA VAL A 8 7.63 -5.27 12.12
C VAL A 8 6.74 -5.76 10.98
N GLN A 9 7.31 -6.18 9.85
CA GLN A 9 6.55 -6.74 8.74
C GLN A 9 5.79 -8.02 9.16
N VAL A 10 6.44 -8.90 9.90
CA VAL A 10 5.79 -10.09 10.47
C VAL A 10 4.66 -9.70 11.41
N ALA A 11 4.86 -8.70 12.29
CA ALA A 11 3.81 -8.21 13.16
C ALA A 11 2.60 -7.65 12.38
N ALA A 12 2.84 -6.90 11.30
CA ALA A 12 1.77 -6.39 10.44
C ALA A 12 0.97 -7.52 9.77
N VAL A 13 1.63 -8.56 9.28
CA VAL A 13 0.98 -9.75 8.72
C VAL A 13 0.14 -10.46 9.78
N VAL A 14 0.67 -10.64 10.99
CA VAL A 14 -0.09 -11.25 12.11
C VAL A 14 -1.34 -10.44 12.41
N VAL A 15 -1.25 -9.10 12.50
CA VAL A 15 -2.42 -8.23 12.73
C VAL A 15 -3.46 -8.39 11.62
N ALA A 16 -3.06 -8.35 10.34
CA ALA A 16 -3.97 -8.51 9.21
C ALA A 16 -4.67 -9.88 9.23
N THR A 17 -3.93 -10.96 9.52
CA THR A 17 -4.49 -12.31 9.63
C THR A 17 -5.45 -12.42 10.82
N THR A 18 -5.11 -11.85 11.98
CA THR A 18 -6.02 -11.83 13.14
C THR A 18 -7.31 -11.10 12.82
N LEU A 19 -7.25 -9.94 12.16
CA LEU A 19 -8.45 -9.21 11.74
C LEU A 19 -9.29 -10.03 10.74
N ALA A 20 -8.65 -10.74 9.81
CA ALA A 20 -9.34 -11.61 8.87
C ALA A 20 -10.07 -12.76 9.60
N VAL A 21 -9.42 -13.43 10.56
CA VAL A 21 -10.02 -14.51 11.36
C VAL A 21 -11.18 -13.98 12.20
N LEU A 22 -11.02 -12.83 12.87
CA LEU A 22 -12.08 -12.22 13.66
C LEU A 22 -13.28 -11.83 12.78
N SER A 23 -13.04 -11.27 11.59
CA SER A 23 -14.11 -10.96 10.66
C SER A 23 -14.80 -12.21 10.11
N ALA A 24 -14.08 -13.33 9.92
CA ALA A 24 -14.69 -14.59 9.51
C ALA A 24 -15.57 -15.19 10.63
N GLN A 25 -15.14 -15.04 11.88
CA GLN A 25 -15.85 -15.60 13.04
C GLN A 25 -17.05 -14.74 13.49
N PHE A 26 -16.93 -13.41 13.43
CA PHE A 26 -17.87 -12.47 14.03
C PHE A 26 -18.45 -11.44 13.04
N GLY A 27 -17.97 -11.42 11.80
CA GLY A 27 -18.37 -10.42 10.81
C GLY A 27 -19.72 -10.70 10.15
N SER A 28 -20.31 -9.63 9.59
CA SER A 28 -21.53 -9.73 8.78
C SER A 28 -21.17 -10.02 7.31
N PRO A 29 -21.86 -10.94 6.61
CA PRO A 29 -21.54 -11.32 5.24
C PRO A 29 -22.05 -10.32 4.17
N THR A 30 -22.25 -9.04 4.51
CA THR A 30 -22.68 -8.05 3.51
C THR A 30 -21.62 -7.85 2.44
N ALA A 31 -22.01 -7.60 1.18
CA ALA A 31 -21.10 -7.51 0.05
C ALA A 31 -19.97 -6.45 0.21
N GLY A 32 -20.17 -5.44 1.05
CA GLY A 32 -19.14 -4.42 1.34
C GLY A 32 -18.09 -4.86 2.36
N THR A 33 -18.42 -5.78 3.27
CA THR A 33 -17.52 -6.19 4.37
C THR A 33 -16.25 -6.88 3.86
N PRO A 34 -16.30 -7.86 2.94
CA PRO A 34 -15.10 -8.49 2.40
C PRO A 34 -14.18 -7.53 1.64
N LEU A 35 -14.75 -6.57 0.89
CA LEU A 35 -13.99 -5.56 0.14
C LEU A 35 -13.19 -4.66 1.09
N LEU A 36 -13.86 -4.12 2.11
CA LEU A 36 -13.23 -3.23 3.09
C LEU A 36 -12.18 -3.97 3.93
N LEU A 37 -12.46 -5.22 4.30
CA LEU A 37 -11.49 -6.07 5.00
C LEU A 37 -10.25 -6.36 4.13
N GLY A 38 -10.45 -6.72 2.86
CA GLY A 38 -9.35 -6.94 1.93
C GLY A 38 -8.49 -5.69 1.74
N ALA A 39 -9.13 -4.53 1.57
CA ALA A 39 -8.46 -3.22 1.47
C ALA A 39 -7.66 -2.90 2.73
N ALA A 40 -8.26 -3.06 3.92
CA ALA A 40 -7.60 -2.81 5.20
C ALA A 40 -6.40 -3.75 5.40
N SER A 41 -6.57 -5.05 5.15
CA SER A 41 -5.49 -6.03 5.25
C SER A 41 -4.33 -5.71 4.30
N TYR A 42 -4.63 -5.30 3.07
CA TYR A 42 -3.59 -4.89 2.11
C TYR A 42 -2.82 -3.67 2.61
N ILE A 43 -3.50 -2.64 3.12
CA ILE A 43 -2.85 -1.46 3.71
C ILE A 43 -1.99 -1.85 4.90
N VAL A 44 -2.49 -2.67 5.82
CA VAL A 44 -1.73 -3.10 7.00
C VAL A 44 -0.48 -3.86 6.58
N VAL A 45 -0.60 -4.82 5.67
CA VAL A 45 0.53 -5.66 5.23
C VAL A 45 1.57 -4.83 4.48
N PHE A 46 1.18 -3.98 3.54
CA PHE A 46 2.15 -3.29 2.68
C PHE A 46 2.56 -1.91 3.23
N ALA A 47 1.64 -1.11 3.76
CA ALA A 47 1.96 0.22 4.26
C ALA A 47 2.19 0.26 5.78
N GLY A 48 1.60 -0.67 6.56
CA GLY A 48 1.59 -0.60 8.02
C GLY A 48 2.98 -0.59 8.64
N SER A 49 3.88 -1.46 8.18
CA SER A 49 5.28 -1.51 8.65
C SER A 49 6.03 -0.22 8.31
N HIS A 50 5.85 0.30 7.10
CA HIS A 50 6.47 1.54 6.64
C HIS A 50 5.98 2.75 7.45
N ILE A 51 4.67 2.85 7.71
CA ILE A 51 4.08 3.92 8.53
C ILE A 51 4.63 3.83 9.96
N TYR A 52 4.61 2.65 10.57
CA TYR A 52 5.11 2.47 11.94
C TYR A 52 6.58 2.88 12.06
N LEU A 53 7.43 2.38 11.16
CA LEU A 53 8.87 2.68 11.18
C LEU A 53 9.15 4.16 10.87
N ALA A 54 8.41 4.75 9.93
CA ALA A 54 8.53 6.18 9.61
C ALA A 54 8.13 7.08 10.78
N LEU A 55 7.06 6.75 11.50
CA LEU A 55 6.65 7.46 12.72
C LEU A 55 7.67 7.34 13.85
N ARG A 56 8.42 6.23 13.89
CA ARG A 56 9.52 6.02 14.84
C ARG A 56 10.84 6.68 14.42
N GLY A 57 10.89 7.30 13.23
CA GLY A 57 12.10 7.89 12.67
C GLY A 57 13.15 6.84 12.29
N ASP A 58 12.75 5.59 12.05
CA ASP A 58 13.68 4.49 11.80
C ASP A 58 14.10 4.45 10.32
N SER A 59 15.41 4.60 10.10
CA SER A 59 16.04 4.65 8.78
C SER A 59 17.09 3.55 8.57
N GLU A 60 17.03 2.43 9.31
CA GLU A 60 18.06 1.36 9.27
C GLU A 60 18.32 0.87 7.84
N SER A 61 17.29 0.36 7.16
CA SER A 61 17.40 -0.22 5.81
C SER A 61 16.80 0.68 4.72
N VAL A 62 15.75 1.43 5.06
CA VAL A 62 15.00 2.28 4.14
C VAL A 62 14.86 3.68 4.75
N PRO A 63 15.22 4.76 4.03
CA PRO A 63 15.07 6.13 4.52
C PRO A 63 13.61 6.45 4.90
N VAL A 64 13.42 7.21 5.97
CA VAL A 64 12.07 7.62 6.46
C VAL A 64 11.23 8.27 5.36
N ALA A 65 11.83 9.13 4.53
CA ALA A 65 11.14 9.76 3.42
C ALA A 65 10.62 8.72 2.40
N ALA A 66 11.43 7.73 2.04
CA ALA A 66 11.04 6.66 1.12
C ALA A 66 9.88 5.83 1.69
N ARG A 67 9.86 5.58 3.00
CA ARG A 67 8.73 4.89 3.67
C ARG A 67 7.41 5.64 3.50
N TRP A 68 7.41 6.98 3.66
CA TRP A 68 6.21 7.79 3.44
C TRP A 68 5.76 7.79 1.98
N ARG A 69 6.70 7.87 1.02
CA ARG A 69 6.41 7.78 -0.42
C ARG A 69 5.73 6.45 -0.77
N PHE A 70 6.27 5.34 -0.27
CA PHE A 70 5.69 4.02 -0.48
C PHE A 70 4.31 3.87 0.17
N ALA A 71 4.15 4.31 1.43
CA ALA A 71 2.87 4.26 2.11
C ALA A 71 1.78 5.06 1.36
N ALA A 72 2.12 6.25 0.86
CA ALA A 72 1.21 7.07 0.07
C ALA A 72 0.81 6.39 -1.24
N LEU A 73 1.75 5.73 -1.93
CA LEU A 73 1.47 4.94 -3.14
C LEU A 73 0.46 3.82 -2.85
N VAL A 74 0.70 3.03 -1.80
CA VAL A 74 -0.18 1.91 -1.40
C VAL A 74 -1.58 2.42 -1.04
N VAL A 75 -1.69 3.45 -0.20
CA VAL A 75 -2.98 4.02 0.20
C VAL A 75 -3.75 4.57 -1.01
N THR A 76 -3.05 5.25 -1.92
CA THR A 76 -3.66 5.78 -3.16
C THR A 76 -4.17 4.65 -4.05
N ALA A 77 -3.38 3.59 -4.25
CA ALA A 77 -3.76 2.44 -5.05
C ALA A 77 -4.98 1.71 -4.47
N VAL A 78 -5.01 1.50 -3.16
CA VAL A 78 -6.16 0.87 -2.47
C VAL A 78 -7.38 1.78 -2.54
N GLY A 79 -7.23 3.09 -2.35
CA GLY A 79 -8.32 4.05 -2.51
C GLY A 79 -8.92 4.01 -3.91
N ALA A 80 -8.08 4.01 -4.95
CA ALA A 80 -8.51 3.88 -6.34
C ALA A 80 -9.23 2.54 -6.60
N MET A 81 -8.75 1.44 -6.02
CA MET A 81 -9.42 0.14 -6.10
C MET A 81 -10.82 0.19 -5.47
N VAL A 82 -10.94 0.71 -4.25
CA VAL A 82 -12.23 0.83 -3.55
C VAL A 82 -13.20 1.67 -4.38
N VAL A 83 -12.77 2.84 -4.86
CA VAL A 83 -13.58 3.71 -5.74
C VAL A 83 -14.01 2.98 -7.01
N GLY A 84 -13.08 2.29 -7.69
CA GLY A 84 -13.37 1.55 -8.92
C GLY A 84 -14.41 0.44 -8.73
N VAL A 85 -14.37 -0.26 -7.60
CA VAL A 85 -15.35 -1.32 -7.27
C VAL A 85 -16.71 -0.72 -6.86
N THR A 86 -16.71 0.32 -6.02
CA THR A 86 -17.92 0.98 -5.54
C THR A 86 -18.70 1.62 -6.69
N TYR A 87 -18.01 2.27 -7.62
CA TYR A 87 -18.60 3.00 -8.75
C TYR A 87 -18.43 2.25 -10.08
N ARG A 88 -18.48 0.92 -10.05
CA ARG A 88 -18.21 0.06 -11.23
C ARG A 88 -19.08 0.32 -12.47
N ASN A 89 -20.25 0.93 -12.30
CA ASN A 89 -21.17 1.26 -13.39
C ASN A 89 -20.94 2.65 -13.99
N VAL A 90 -19.97 3.42 -13.47
CA VAL A 90 -19.62 4.75 -13.97
C VAL A 90 -18.61 4.63 -15.11
N SER A 91 -18.77 5.46 -16.14
CA SER A 91 -17.82 5.59 -17.24
C SER A 91 -17.34 7.03 -17.41
N VAL A 92 -16.14 7.18 -17.95
CA VAL A 92 -15.48 8.44 -18.28
C VAL A 92 -15.09 8.37 -19.75
N ALA A 93 -15.64 9.26 -20.58
CA ALA A 93 -15.41 9.26 -22.03
C ALA A 93 -15.61 7.86 -22.69
N GLY A 94 -16.65 7.14 -22.28
CA GLY A 94 -16.96 5.79 -22.80
C GLY A 94 -16.10 4.66 -22.21
N THR A 95 -15.12 4.97 -21.36
CA THR A 95 -14.26 3.98 -20.69
C THR A 95 -14.73 3.75 -19.26
N GLY A 96 -14.77 2.49 -18.79
CA GLY A 96 -15.16 2.18 -17.41
C GLY A 96 -14.23 2.86 -16.39
N LEU A 97 -14.80 3.42 -15.32
CA LEU A 97 -14.04 4.15 -14.30
C LEU A 97 -12.93 3.29 -13.68
N GLY A 98 -13.18 1.99 -13.45
CA GLY A 98 -12.17 1.06 -12.95
C GLY A 98 -10.95 0.93 -13.88
N THR A 99 -11.13 0.95 -15.20
CA THR A 99 -10.04 0.94 -16.17
C THR A 99 -9.23 2.23 -16.11
N VAL A 100 -9.90 3.38 -16.05
CA VAL A 100 -9.22 4.69 -15.94
C VAL A 100 -8.38 4.77 -14.67
N LEU A 101 -8.95 4.39 -13.53
CA LEU A 101 -8.24 4.36 -12.25
C LEU A 101 -7.09 3.35 -12.25
N GLY A 102 -7.30 2.16 -12.82
CA GLY A 102 -6.28 1.13 -12.93
C GLY A 102 -5.06 1.59 -13.75
N LEU A 103 -5.30 2.25 -14.89
CA LEU A 103 -4.23 2.84 -15.70
C LEU A 103 -3.51 3.97 -14.96
N GLY A 104 -4.25 4.82 -14.24
CA GLY A 104 -3.68 5.87 -13.40
C GLY A 104 -2.77 5.30 -12.30
N VAL A 105 -3.22 4.26 -11.59
CA VAL A 105 -2.41 3.57 -10.59
C VAL A 105 -1.17 2.94 -11.22
N ALA A 106 -1.30 2.27 -12.37
CA ALA A 106 -0.14 1.70 -13.08
C ALA A 106 0.90 2.77 -13.45
N ALA A 107 0.45 3.94 -13.94
CA ALA A 107 1.33 5.07 -14.21
C ALA A 107 2.01 5.61 -12.95
N LEU A 108 1.28 5.69 -11.81
CA LEU A 108 1.85 6.08 -10.52
C LEU A 108 2.94 5.10 -10.05
N PHE A 109 2.73 3.79 -10.18
CA PHE A 109 3.75 2.78 -9.85
C PHE A 109 4.99 2.92 -10.73
N ALA A 110 4.80 3.10 -12.04
CA ALA A 110 5.91 3.34 -12.96
C ALA A 110 6.68 4.61 -12.59
N GLY A 111 5.98 5.71 -12.29
CA GLY A 111 6.58 6.96 -11.85
C GLY A 111 7.35 6.83 -10.54
N TYR A 112 6.78 6.14 -9.55
CA TYR A 112 7.44 5.84 -8.28
C TYR A 112 8.73 5.04 -8.49
N TRP A 113 8.71 3.97 -9.28
CA TRP A 113 9.90 3.18 -9.56
C TRP A 113 11.00 3.97 -10.27
N LEU A 114 10.64 4.75 -11.29
CA LEU A 114 11.60 5.61 -11.99
C LEU A 114 12.23 6.61 -11.03
N TYR A 115 11.42 7.20 -10.16
CA TYR A 115 11.88 8.17 -9.17
C TYR A 115 12.83 7.54 -8.14
N GLU A 116 12.48 6.40 -7.52
CA GLU A 116 13.36 5.72 -6.54
C GLU A 116 14.65 5.20 -7.21
N ALA A 117 14.58 4.70 -8.45
CA ALA A 117 15.75 4.29 -9.20
C ALA A 117 16.70 5.46 -9.50
N TRP A 118 16.14 6.60 -9.89
CA TRP A 118 16.90 7.83 -10.13
C TRP A 118 17.54 8.36 -8.84
N ASP A 119 16.77 8.42 -7.75
CA ASP A 119 17.25 8.88 -6.43
C ASP A 119 18.44 8.01 -5.96
N GLY A 120 18.29 6.68 -6.06
CA GLY A 120 19.36 5.73 -5.76
C GLY A 120 20.60 5.88 -6.65
N TYR A 121 20.40 6.12 -7.96
CA TYR A 121 21.50 6.39 -8.89
C TYR A 121 22.26 7.68 -8.56
N GLN A 122 21.55 8.76 -8.20
CA GLN A 122 22.20 10.01 -7.82
C GLN A 122 22.93 9.91 -6.47
N ALA A 123 22.37 9.15 -5.52
CA ALA A 123 23.01 8.90 -4.24
C ALA A 123 24.35 8.17 -4.40
N SER A 124 24.42 7.16 -5.27
CA SER A 124 25.68 6.43 -5.52
C SER A 124 26.76 7.29 -6.19
N ARG A 125 26.37 8.28 -7.01
CA ARG A 125 27.30 9.22 -7.65
C ARG A 125 27.85 10.29 -6.72
N ARG A 126 27.11 10.65 -5.66
CA ARG A 126 27.55 11.65 -4.67
C ARG A 126 28.45 11.04 -3.58
N GLY A 127 28.41 9.72 -3.43
CA GLY A 127 29.24 8.96 -2.49
C GLY A 127 30.56 8.44 -3.10
N ALA A 128 30.88 8.78 -4.35
CA ALA A 128 32.14 8.52 -5.05
C ALA A 128 32.85 9.85 -5.32
#